data_AF-A0A7V1BER3-F1
#
_entry.id   AF-A0A7V1BER3-F1
#
_cell.length_a   1.000
_cell.length_b   1.000
_cell.length_c   1.000
_cell.angle_alpha   90.00
_cell.angle_beta   90.00
_cell.angle_gamma   90.00
#
_symmetry.space_group_name_H-M   'P 1'
#
loop_
_entity.id
_entity.type
_entity.pdbx_description
1 polymer ?
#
loop_
_entity_poly.entity_id
_entity_poly.type
_entity_poly.pdbx_seq_one_letter_code
_entity_poly.pdbx_strand_id
1 'polypeptide(L)'
;MRTKDPDLFRFHLLVSHSVVRYLICNTPGRQDGAEKAHVHKTLCERFIAFTKLVDPDDAWNYKRRNETKYSGTPGKPGFLLGEGLYDYVHDHTQKLTGHLDKIGMPQDTSKYPDYDAMADAFTREFFRLANEAVTLWDNARDTVREPEAMDGPD
;
A
#
# COMPACT_ATOMS: atom_id res chain seq x y z
N MET A 1 -3.92 -0.28 20.79
CA MET A 1 -3.99 -1.60 20.12
C MET A 1 -3.38 -2.71 21.00
N ARG A 2 -4.10 -3.82 21.22
CA ARG A 2 -3.56 -5.05 21.85
C ARG A 2 -3.40 -6.10 20.74
N THR A 3 -2.17 -6.39 20.33
CA THR A 3 -1.87 -7.39 19.29
C THR A 3 -0.65 -8.21 19.69
N LYS A 4 -0.59 -9.46 19.24
CA LYS A 4 0.59 -10.34 19.39
C LYS A 4 1.56 -10.22 18.22
N ASP A 5 1.14 -9.60 17.12
CA ASP A 5 1.97 -9.30 15.96
C ASP A 5 2.79 -8.02 16.22
N PRO A 6 4.12 -8.13 16.43
CA PRO A 6 4.97 -7.00 16.74
C PRO A 6 5.11 -6.02 15.58
N ASP A 7 4.98 -6.48 14.33
CA ASP A 7 5.16 -5.64 13.15
C ASP A 7 3.90 -4.82 12.89
N LEU A 8 2.72 -5.42 13.06
CA LEU A 8 1.46 -4.66 13.11
C LEU A 8 1.52 -3.60 14.21
N PHE A 9 2.04 -3.93 15.40
CA PHE A 9 2.20 -2.96 16.49
C PHE A 9 3.10 -1.78 16.14
N ARG A 10 4.28 -2.05 15.59
CA ARG A 10 5.22 -1.01 15.17
C ARG A 10 4.65 -0.16 14.04
N PHE A 11 4.01 -0.79 13.06
CA PHE A 11 3.36 -0.10 11.95
C PHE A 11 2.26 0.82 12.45
N HIS A 12 1.41 0.36 13.37
CA HIS A 12 0.37 1.19 13.98
C HIS A 12 0.94 2.43 14.66
N LEU A 13 2.02 2.30 15.43
CA LEU A 13 2.68 3.46 16.03
C LEU A 13 3.19 4.44 14.96
N LEU A 14 3.80 3.92 13.89
CA LEU A 14 4.33 4.71 12.78
C LEU A 14 3.25 5.48 12.00
N VAL A 15 2.05 4.91 11.85
CA VAL A 15 1.00 5.49 10.99
C VAL A 15 -0.20 6.06 11.73
N SER A 16 -0.27 5.95 13.06
CA SER A 16 -1.41 6.38 13.90
C SER A 16 -1.99 7.75 13.50
N HIS A 17 -1.14 8.78 13.42
CA HIS A 17 -1.57 10.12 13.00
C HIS A 17 -2.13 10.16 11.57
N SER A 18 -1.47 9.50 10.63
CA SER A 18 -1.91 9.44 9.22
C SER A 18 -3.23 8.69 9.08
N VAL A 19 -3.43 7.59 9.83
CA VAL A 19 -4.69 6.84 9.85
C VAL A 19 -5.82 7.72 10.36
N VAL A 20 -5.64 8.42 11.48
CA VAL A 20 -6.68 9.32 12.01
C VAL A 20 -7.03 10.42 11.01
N ARG A 21 -6.03 11.06 10.37
CA ARG A 21 -6.27 12.06 9.31
C ARG A 21 -7.04 11.44 8.14
N TYR A 22 -6.70 10.23 7.73
CA TYR A 22 -7.39 9.54 6.66
C TYR A 22 -8.87 9.32 6.98
N LEU A 23 -9.16 8.86 8.20
CA LEU A 23 -10.53 8.65 8.67
C LEU A 23 -11.32 9.96 8.71
N ILE A 24 -10.75 11.03 9.26
CA ILE A 24 -11.37 12.36 9.31
C ILE A 24 -11.73 12.86 7.90
N CYS A 25 -10.84 12.69 6.92
CA CYS A 25 -11.09 13.13 5.55
C CYS A 25 -12.24 12.37 4.89
N ASN A 26 -12.48 11.12 5.30
CA ASN A 26 -13.58 10.29 4.79
C ASN A 26 -14.88 10.42 5.61
N THR A 27 -14.89 11.20 6.70
CA THR A 27 -16.09 11.41 7.50
C THR A 27 -17.18 12.10 6.67
N PRO A 28 -18.44 11.62 6.74
CA PRO A 28 -19.57 12.29 6.10
C PRO A 28 -19.62 13.78 6.44
N GLY A 29 -19.87 14.62 5.44
CA GLY A 29 -19.92 16.08 5.62
C GLY A 29 -18.56 16.81 5.50
N ARG A 30 -17.42 16.10 5.54
CA ARG A 30 -16.10 16.66 5.19
C ARG A 30 -15.67 16.26 3.79
N GLN A 31 -15.49 14.96 3.57
CA GLN A 31 -15.16 14.35 2.26
C GLN A 31 -14.08 15.11 1.46
N ASP A 32 -12.92 15.35 2.06
CA ASP A 32 -11.80 16.02 1.39
C ASP A 32 -11.02 15.02 0.53
N GLY A 33 -11.31 15.04 -0.79
CA GLY A 33 -10.69 14.12 -1.75
C GLY A 33 -9.18 14.33 -1.94
N ALA A 34 -8.71 15.57 -1.86
CA ALA A 34 -7.30 15.89 -2.08
C ALA A 34 -6.45 15.44 -0.88
N GLU A 35 -6.90 15.77 0.33
CA GLU A 35 -6.24 15.35 1.55
C GLU A 35 -6.27 13.82 1.68
N LYS A 36 -7.40 13.19 1.37
CA LYS A 36 -7.53 11.73 1.33
C LYS A 36 -6.48 11.09 0.41
N ALA A 37 -6.36 11.56 -0.83
CA ALA A 37 -5.39 11.01 -1.78
C ALA A 37 -3.95 11.15 -1.28
N HIS A 38 -3.61 12.32 -0.71
CA HIS A 38 -2.30 12.58 -0.13
C HIS A 38 -2.00 11.65 1.06
N VAL A 39 -2.94 11.52 1.99
CA VAL A 39 -2.76 10.67 3.18
C VAL A 39 -2.69 9.20 2.79
N HIS A 40 -3.48 8.74 1.80
CA HIS A 40 -3.40 7.36 1.30
C HIS A 40 -2.02 7.04 0.74
N LYS A 41 -1.48 7.94 -0.09
CA LYS A 41 -0.13 7.84 -0.64
C LYS A 41 0.90 7.70 0.48
N THR A 42 0.85 8.57 1.49
CA THR A 42 1.75 8.52 2.66
C THR A 42 1.66 7.20 3.42
N LEU A 43 0.46 6.62 3.58
CA LEU A 43 0.28 5.31 4.22
C LEU A 43 0.96 4.19 3.43
N CYS A 44 0.79 4.19 2.10
CA CYS A 44 1.42 3.21 1.21
C CYS A 44 2.95 3.31 1.24
N GLU A 45 3.50 4.53 1.14
CA GLU A 45 4.95 4.78 1.18
C GLU A 45 5.57 4.32 2.49
N ARG A 46 4.94 4.66 3.63
CA ARG A 46 5.41 4.22 4.95
C ARG A 46 5.37 2.70 5.12
N PHE A 47 4.36 2.03 4.58
CA PHE A 47 4.28 0.58 4.63
C PHE A 47 5.40 -0.08 3.82
N ILE A 48 5.69 0.44 2.63
CA ILE A 48 6.78 -0.07 1.78
C ILE A 48 8.14 0.15 2.44
N ALA A 49 8.37 1.35 2.98
CA ALA A 49 9.57 1.67 3.75
C ALA A 49 9.76 0.72 4.92
N PHE A 50 8.67 0.48 5.67
CA PHE A 50 8.64 -0.42 6.82
C PHE A 50 8.97 -1.88 6.43
N THR A 51 8.40 -2.40 5.35
CA THR A 51 8.54 -3.81 4.95
C THR A 51 9.80 -4.12 4.16
N LYS A 52 10.28 -3.18 3.34
CA LYS A 52 11.49 -3.37 2.52
C LYS A 52 12.74 -2.75 3.15
N LEU A 53 12.62 -2.16 4.35
CA LEU A 53 13.71 -1.52 5.10
C LEU A 53 14.44 -0.47 4.25
N VAL A 54 13.67 0.34 3.52
CA VAL A 54 14.16 1.45 2.69
C VAL A 54 13.71 2.78 3.27
N ASP A 55 14.39 3.85 2.88
CA ASP A 55 13.95 5.21 3.22
C ASP A 55 12.55 5.48 2.63
N PRO A 56 11.61 6.12 3.37
CA PRO A 56 10.29 6.48 2.85
C PRO A 56 10.31 7.33 1.57
N ASP A 57 11.28 8.24 1.43
CA ASP A 57 11.43 9.06 0.22
C ASP A 57 11.93 8.20 -0.96
N ASP A 58 12.55 7.06 -0.67
CA ASP A 58 12.96 6.04 -1.64
C ASP A 58 11.89 4.95 -1.86
N ALA A 59 10.82 4.89 -1.06
CA ALA A 59 9.76 3.88 -1.21
C ALA A 59 9.07 3.98 -2.57
N TRP A 60 8.86 5.20 -3.07
CA TRP A 60 8.40 5.47 -4.43
C TRP A 60 9.42 4.98 -5.49
N ASN A 61 10.71 5.10 -5.18
CA ASN A 61 11.83 4.73 -6.06
C ASN A 61 12.30 3.27 -5.92
N TYR A 62 11.72 2.46 -5.03
CA TYR A 62 12.06 1.03 -4.91
C TYR A 62 11.86 0.28 -6.25
N LYS A 63 10.99 0.82 -7.11
CA LYS A 63 10.75 0.38 -8.49
C LYS A 63 11.84 0.81 -9.49
N ARG A 64 12.61 1.86 -9.20
CA ARG A 64 13.60 2.47 -10.12
C ARG A 64 15.03 1.99 -9.94
N ARG A 65 15.45 1.64 -8.71
CA ARG A 65 16.85 1.23 -8.43
C ARG A 65 17.12 -0.27 -8.47
N ASN A 66 16.08 -1.11 -8.48
CA ASN A 66 16.22 -2.54 -8.78
C ASN A 66 15.97 -2.76 -10.27
N GLU A 67 16.86 -2.22 -11.10
CA GLU A 67 16.93 -2.57 -12.51
C GLU A 67 17.06 -4.08 -12.61
N THR A 68 16.01 -4.75 -13.07
CA THR A 68 16.20 -6.07 -13.66
C THR A 68 17.04 -5.89 -14.92
N LYS A 69 17.73 -6.94 -15.37
CA LYS A 69 18.52 -6.92 -16.63
C LYS A 69 17.70 -6.59 -17.90
N TYR A 70 16.41 -6.31 -17.76
CA TYR A 70 15.47 -5.97 -18.84
C TYR A 70 15.02 -4.50 -18.83
N SER A 71 15.50 -3.70 -17.88
CA SER A 71 15.30 -2.25 -17.88
C SER A 71 15.76 -1.66 -19.23
N GLY A 72 14.83 -1.00 -19.94
CA GLY A 72 15.12 -0.39 -21.26
C GLY A 72 14.96 -1.29 -22.49
N THR A 73 14.46 -2.54 -22.38
CA THR A 73 14.28 -3.40 -23.57
C THR A 73 12.97 -3.09 -24.32
N PRO A 74 13.00 -2.63 -25.59
CA PRO A 74 11.79 -2.40 -26.39
C PRO A 74 11.14 -3.73 -26.81
N GLY A 75 9.80 -3.80 -26.78
CA GLY A 75 9.05 -4.88 -27.45
C GLY A 75 8.84 -6.19 -26.68
N LYS A 76 9.37 -6.32 -25.45
CA LYS A 76 8.86 -7.33 -24.51
C LYS A 76 7.72 -6.69 -23.73
N PRO A 77 6.60 -7.38 -23.48
CA PRO A 77 5.47 -6.82 -22.73
C PRO A 77 5.90 -6.74 -21.26
N GLY A 78 6.85 -5.86 -20.93
CA GLY A 78 7.40 -5.57 -19.60
C GLY A 78 7.03 -4.16 -19.14
N PHE A 79 6.30 -3.45 -20.01
CA PHE A 79 5.00 -2.90 -19.64
C PHE A 79 4.19 -3.82 -18.67
N LEU A 80 4.44 -5.15 -18.63
CA LEU A 80 3.90 -6.11 -17.63
C LEU A 80 4.70 -6.28 -16.31
N LEU A 81 5.71 -5.46 -16.01
CA LEU A 81 6.15 -5.23 -14.61
C LEU A 81 6.02 -3.74 -14.23
N GLY A 82 5.27 -2.99 -15.06
CA GLY A 82 5.02 -1.57 -14.95
C GLY A 82 4.15 -1.18 -13.76
N GLU A 83 3.79 -2.11 -12.88
CA GLU A 83 3.19 -1.86 -11.57
C GLU A 83 4.23 -2.10 -10.48
N GLY A 84 4.56 -1.06 -9.74
CA GLY A 84 5.55 -1.13 -8.68
C GLY A 84 4.92 -1.82 -7.51
N LEU A 85 5.74 -2.22 -6.55
CA LEU A 85 5.21 -2.59 -5.25
C LEU A 85 4.23 -1.53 -4.72
N TYR A 86 4.50 -0.25 -5.00
CA TYR A 86 3.56 0.84 -4.74
C TYR A 86 2.18 0.65 -5.38
N ASP A 87 2.11 0.36 -6.68
CA ASP A 87 0.83 0.23 -7.40
C ASP A 87 0.02 -0.95 -6.84
N TYR A 88 0.69 -2.07 -6.56
CA TYR A 88 0.07 -3.23 -5.89
C TYR A 88 -0.49 -2.88 -4.52
N VAL A 89 0.32 -2.27 -3.64
CA VAL A 89 -0.09 -1.88 -2.28
C VAL A 89 -1.21 -0.86 -2.35
N HIS A 90 -1.07 0.17 -3.19
CA HIS A 90 -2.04 1.24 -3.38
C HIS A 90 -3.40 0.67 -3.80
N ASP A 91 -3.46 -0.13 -4.86
CA ASP A 91 -4.74 -0.59 -5.40
C ASP A 91 -5.45 -1.60 -4.49
N HIS A 92 -4.69 -2.42 -3.76
CA HIS A 92 -5.27 -3.34 -2.79
C HIS A 92 -5.82 -2.62 -1.56
N THR A 93 -5.12 -1.60 -1.07
CA THR A 93 -5.51 -0.85 0.12
C THR A 93 -6.58 0.20 -0.17
N GLN A 94 -6.62 0.76 -1.38
CA GLN A 94 -7.64 1.73 -1.81
C GLN A 94 -9.06 1.16 -1.68
N LYS A 95 -9.23 -0.17 -1.83
CA LYS A 95 -10.51 -0.89 -1.65
C LYS A 95 -11.11 -0.66 -0.27
N LEU A 96 -10.29 -0.47 0.76
CA LEU A 96 -10.75 -0.21 2.13
C LEU A 96 -11.59 1.07 2.23
N THR A 97 -11.32 2.04 1.36
CA THR A 97 -12.07 3.29 1.34
C THR A 97 -13.56 3.10 1.06
N GLY A 98 -13.90 2.16 0.19
CA GLY A 98 -15.31 1.86 -0.14
C GLY A 98 -16.04 1.11 0.98
N HIS A 99 -15.33 0.72 2.04
CA HIS A 99 -15.81 -0.18 3.08
C HIS A 99 -15.51 0.34 4.50
N LEU A 100 -15.42 1.66 4.67
CA LEU A 100 -15.14 2.26 5.98
C LEU A 100 -16.31 2.07 6.99
N ASP A 101 -17.51 1.82 6.49
CA ASP A 101 -18.67 1.40 7.29
C ASP A 101 -18.39 0.11 8.08
N LYS A 102 -17.69 -0.85 7.46
CA LYS A 102 -17.34 -2.14 8.08
C LYS A 102 -16.36 -2.01 9.24
N ILE A 103 -15.62 -0.89 9.32
CA ILE A 103 -14.71 -0.60 10.42
C ILE A 103 -15.28 0.43 11.41
N GLY A 104 -16.57 0.79 11.27
CA GLY A 104 -17.28 1.64 12.23
C GLY A 104 -17.51 3.09 11.80
N MET A 105 -17.15 3.48 10.57
CA MET A 105 -17.44 4.83 10.07
C MET A 105 -18.97 5.03 9.99
N PRO A 106 -19.53 6.02 10.70
CA PRO A 106 -20.94 6.37 10.56
C PRO A 106 -21.25 6.78 9.12
N GLN A 107 -22.44 6.42 8.64
CA GLN A 107 -22.96 6.88 7.35
C GLN A 107 -23.72 8.20 7.46
N ASP A 108 -24.04 8.61 8.68
CA ASP A 108 -24.79 9.82 9.00
C ASP A 108 -23.89 10.83 9.73
N THR A 109 -23.97 12.08 9.28
CA THR A 109 -23.35 13.28 9.86
C THR A 109 -23.75 13.57 11.31
N SER A 110 -24.87 13.01 11.80
CA SER A 110 -25.34 13.21 13.18
C SER A 110 -24.53 12.45 14.25
N LYS A 111 -23.68 11.50 13.83
CA LYS A 111 -22.90 10.64 14.72
C LYS A 111 -21.42 10.99 14.66
N TYR A 112 -20.81 11.14 15.83
CA TYR A 112 -19.36 11.32 15.94
C TYR A 112 -18.66 9.97 15.76
N PRO A 113 -17.73 9.83 14.80
CA PRO A 113 -16.94 8.61 14.65
C PRO A 113 -16.03 8.39 15.87
N ASP A 114 -15.94 7.15 16.33
CA ASP A 114 -14.93 6.74 17.32
C ASP A 114 -13.60 6.50 16.59
N TYR A 115 -12.84 7.58 16.38
CA TYR A 115 -11.60 7.52 15.62
C TYR A 115 -10.54 6.63 16.27
N ASP A 116 -10.56 6.44 17.59
CA ASP A 116 -9.59 5.60 18.29
C ASP A 116 -9.85 4.12 18.01
N ALA A 117 -11.11 3.69 18.13
CA ALA A 117 -11.51 2.32 17.79
C ALA A 117 -11.34 2.05 16.29
N MET A 118 -11.74 3.01 15.45
CA MET A 118 -11.61 2.89 14.00
C MET A 118 -10.16 2.90 13.54
N ALA A 119 -9.26 3.63 14.20
CA ALA A 119 -7.85 3.62 13.84
C ALA A 119 -7.21 2.25 14.02
N ASP A 120 -7.55 1.52 15.09
CA ASP A 120 -7.11 0.13 15.29
C ASP A 120 -7.63 -0.78 14.17
N ALA A 121 -8.95 -0.73 13.90
CA ALA A 121 -9.58 -1.54 12.86
C ALA A 121 -9.04 -1.24 11.45
N PHE A 122 -8.89 0.05 11.10
CA PHE A 122 -8.32 0.49 9.83
C PHE A 122 -6.89 0.00 9.69
N THR A 123 -6.05 0.20 10.71
CA THR A 123 -4.62 -0.18 10.64
C THR A 123 -4.48 -1.68 10.38
N ARG A 124 -5.27 -2.50 11.09
CA ARG A 124 -5.26 -3.96 10.91
C ARG A 124 -5.61 -4.37 9.49
N GLU A 125 -6.69 -3.82 8.95
CA GLU A 125 -7.16 -4.21 7.63
C GLU A 125 -6.25 -3.66 6.52
N PHE A 126 -5.76 -2.43 6.67
CA PHE A 126 -4.74 -1.87 5.78
C PHE A 126 -3.48 -2.75 5.77
N PHE A 127 -2.96 -3.11 6.95
CA PHE A 127 -1.75 -3.93 7.08
C PHE A 127 -1.95 -5.32 6.46
N ARG A 128 -3.12 -5.93 6.65
CA ARG A 128 -3.48 -7.21 6.04
C ARG A 128 -3.47 -7.13 4.51
N LEU A 129 -4.19 -6.16 3.95
CA LEU A 129 -4.29 -5.94 2.49
C LEU A 129 -2.94 -5.59 1.86
N ALA A 130 -2.13 -4.78 2.55
CA ALA A 130 -0.83 -4.37 2.05
C ALA A 130 0.18 -5.55 2.04
N ASN A 131 0.16 -6.43 3.04
CA ASN A 131 0.99 -7.65 3.04
C ASN A 131 0.53 -8.66 1.98
N GLU A 132 -0.78 -8.78 1.75
CA GLU A 132 -1.33 -9.58 0.64
C GLU A 132 -0.81 -9.06 -0.71
N ALA A 133 -0.82 -7.74 -0.91
CA ALA A 133 -0.28 -7.10 -2.11
C ALA A 133 1.23 -7.34 -2.29
N VAL A 134 2.02 -7.26 -1.22
CA VAL A 134 3.46 -7.60 -1.24
C VAL A 134 3.67 -9.04 -1.69
N THR A 135 2.89 -9.97 -1.15
CA THR A 135 2.98 -11.40 -1.49
C THR A 135 2.66 -11.64 -2.97
N LEU A 136 1.60 -11.00 -3.48
CA LEU A 136 1.24 -11.06 -4.91
C LEU A 136 2.34 -10.49 -5.80
N TRP A 137 2.94 -9.37 -5.39
CA TRP A 137 4.03 -8.74 -6.13
C TRP A 137 5.30 -9.60 -6.13
N ASP A 138 5.70 -10.15 -4.97
CA ASP A 138 6.88 -11.04 -4.88
C ASP A 138 6.67 -12.30 -5.74
N ASN A 139 5.49 -12.91 -5.72
CA ASN A 139 5.14 -14.05 -6.59
C ASN A 139 5.17 -13.68 -8.09
N ALA A 140 4.62 -12.52 -8.46
CA ALA A 140 4.63 -12.05 -9.84
C ALA A 140 6.06 -11.76 -10.34
N ARG A 141 6.91 -11.19 -9.49
CA ARG A 141 8.34 -10.99 -9.78
C ARG A 141 9.06 -12.33 -10.02
N ASP A 142 8.84 -13.30 -9.15
CA ASP A 142 9.61 -14.56 -9.13
C ASP A 142 9.16 -15.55 -10.22
N THR A 143 7.97 -15.37 -10.79
CA THR A 143 7.44 -16.19 -11.90
C THR A 143 7.92 -15.75 -13.29
N VAL A 144 8.55 -14.58 -13.40
CA VAL A 144 9.19 -14.11 -14.64
C VAL A 144 10.48 -14.91 -14.86
N ARG A 145 10.40 -15.99 -15.64
CA ARG A 145 11.57 -16.77 -16.09
C ARG A 145 12.55 -15.89 -16.86
N GLU A 146 13.85 -16.09 -16.63
CA GLU A 146 14.86 -15.59 -17.55
C GLU A 146 14.61 -16.22 -18.94
N PRO A 147 14.66 -15.45 -20.05
CA PRO A 147 14.64 -16.05 -21.36
C PRO A 147 15.88 -16.93 -21.43
N GLU A 148 15.70 -18.17 -21.86
CA GLU A 148 16.80 -19.08 -22.20
C GLU A 148 17.76 -18.30 -23.10
N ALA A 149 19.06 -18.40 -22.80
CA ALA A 149 20.09 -17.74 -23.60
C ALA A 149 19.87 -18.17 -25.05
N MET A 150 19.46 -17.22 -25.89
CA MET A 150 19.41 -17.46 -27.33
C MET A 150 20.87 -17.61 -27.74
N ASP A 151 21.29 -18.84 -28.04
CA ASP A 151 22.58 -19.09 -28.67
C ASP A 151 22.67 -18.16 -29.90
N GLY A 152 23.75 -17.38 -29.95
CA GLY A 152 23.98 -16.42 -31.02
C GLY A 152 23.99 -17.12 -32.37
N PRO A 153 23.66 -16.42 -33.48
CA PRO A 153 23.66 -17.04 -34.80
C PRO A 153 25.05 -17.58 -35.13
N ASP A 154 25.08 -18.86 -35.52
CA ASP A 154 26.26 -19.59 -36.03
C ASP A 154 26.92 -18.91 -37.24
#